data_AF-A0A820Q8M3-F1
#
_entry.id   AF-A0A820Q8M3-F1
#
_cell.length_a   1.000
_cell.length_b   1.000
_cell.length_c   1.000
_cell.angle_alpha   90.00
_cell.angle_beta   90.00
_cell.angle_gamma   90.00
#
_symmetry.space_group_name_H-M   'P 1'
#
loop_
_entity.id
_entity.type
_entity.pdbx_description
1 polymer ?
#
loop_
_entity_poly.entity_id
_entity_poly.type
_entity_poly.pdbx_seq_one_letter_code
_entity_poly.pdbx_strand_id
1 'polypeptide(L)' 'MDRHSVRSDSRAFQLLTRLLTMNPVKRLSALDAMNDAYFKEDPRPTDDVFDSVPIPYPKREYITDDDNTDATAG' A
#
# COMPACT_ATOMS: atom_id res chain seq x y z
N MET A 1 18.79 5.39 -11.67
CA MET A 1 17.41 5.81 -11.34
C MET A 1 16.48 4.57 -11.23
N ASP A 2 16.96 3.47 -10.64
CA ASP A 2 16.40 2.14 -10.91
C ASP A 2 15.69 1.51 -9.71
N ARG A 3 15.08 2.33 -8.85
CA ARG A 3 14.51 1.88 -7.56
C ARG A 3 13.01 1.54 -7.55
N HIS A 4 12.29 1.76 -8.65
CA HIS A 4 10.82 1.64 -8.64
C HIS A 4 10.23 1.00 -9.91
N SER A 5 10.95 0.10 -10.58
CA SER A 5 10.39 -0.59 -11.75
C SER A 5 9.38 -1.66 -11.29
N VAL A 6 8.11 -1.28 -11.17
CA VAL A 6 7.02 -2.25 -11.09
C VAL A 6 6.81 -2.80 -12.49
N ARG A 7 6.97 -4.12 -12.66
CA ARG A 7 6.73 -4.74 -13.95
C ARG A 7 5.25 -4.65 -14.30
N SER A 8 4.94 -4.13 -15.48
CA SER A 8 3.56 -3.93 -15.93
C SER A 8 2.80 -5.24 -16.15
N ASP A 9 3.53 -6.34 -16.36
CA ASP A 9 2.97 -7.69 -16.50
C ASP A 9 2.70 -8.38 -15.15
N SER A 10 3.11 -7.78 -14.03
CA SER A 10 2.87 -8.36 -12.70
C SER A 10 1.40 -8.32 -12.28
N ARG A 11 0.97 -9.30 -11.48
CA ARG A 11 -0.37 -9.30 -10.87
C ARG A 11 -0.63 -8.10 -9.99
N ALA A 12 0.38 -7.66 -9.23
CA ALA A 12 0.31 -6.46 -8.41
C ALA A 12 -0.09 -5.24 -9.24
N PHE A 13 0.58 -5.03 -10.39
CA PHE A 13 0.27 -3.93 -11.28
C PHE A 13 -1.13 -4.07 -11.91
N GLN A 14 -1.50 -5.27 -12.38
CA GLN A 14 -2.82 -5.53 -12.96
C GLN A 14 -3.99 -5.33 -11.97
N LEU A 15 -3.80 -5.66 -10.69
CA LEU A 15 -4.77 -5.35 -9.64
C LEU A 15 -4.84 -3.84 -9.40
N LEU A 16 -3.69 -3.18 -9.30
CA LEU A 16 -3.60 -1.73 -9.10
C LEU A 16 -4.32 -0.94 -10.20
N THR A 17 -4.14 -1.30 -11.48
CA THR A 17 -4.80 -0.59 -12.60
C THR A 17 -6.31 -0.68 -12.55
N ARG A 18 -6.87 -1.82 -12.10
CA ARG A 18 -8.32 -2.01 -11.94
C ARG A 18 -8.86 -1.25 -10.72
N LEU A 19 -8.11 -1.17 -9.64
CA LEU A 19 -8.45 -0.36 -8.45
C LEU A 19 -8.43 1.14 -8.76
N LEU A 20 -7.42 1.61 -9.50
CA LEU A 20 -7.25 3.01 -9.89
C LEU A 20 -8.01 3.37 -11.18
N THR A 21 -9.10 2.68 -11.48
CA THR A 21 -9.94 3.01 -12.63
C THR A 21 -10.63 4.36 -12.44
N MET A 22 -10.44 5.26 -13.41
CA MET A 22 -11.00 6.62 -13.40
C MET A 22 -12.52 6.63 -13.38
N ASN A 23 -13.16 5.78 -14.19
CA ASN A 23 -14.61 5.65 -14.18
C ASN A 23 -15.04 4.82 -12.95
N PRO A 24 -15.77 5.40 -11.99
CA PRO A 24 -16.14 4.71 -10.75
C PRO A 24 -17.06 3.51 -11.00
N VAL A 25 -17.89 3.54 -12.05
CA VAL A 25 -18.78 2.41 -12.40
C VAL A 25 -17.99 1.21 -12.94
N LYS A 26 -16.81 1.46 -13.51
CA LYS A 26 -15.90 0.40 -14.00
C LYS A 26 -14.83 0.02 -12.97
N ARG A 27 -14.79 0.68 -11.81
CA ARG A 27 -13.80 0.42 -10.77
C ARG A 27 -14.11 -0.90 -10.08
N LEU A 28 -13.06 -1.68 -9.84
CA LEU A 28 -13.14 -2.98 -9.17
C LEU A 28 -13.77 -2.82 -7.77
N SER A 29 -14.69 -3.71 -7.41
CA SER A 29 -15.27 -3.76 -6.07
C SER A 29 -14.27 -4.35 -5.06
N ALA A 30 -14.47 -4.08 -3.76
CA ALA A 30 -13.62 -4.66 -2.72
C ALA A 30 -13.70 -6.20 -2.69
N LEU A 31 -14.91 -6.75 -2.87
CA LEU A 31 -15.12 -8.20 -2.90
C LEU A 31 -14.39 -8.85 -4.09
N ASP A 32 -14.45 -8.23 -5.26
CA ASP A 32 -13.74 -8.74 -6.44
C ASP A 32 -12.22 -8.59 -6.30
N ALA A 33 -11.75 -7.50 -5.68
CA ALA A 33 -10.34 -7.29 -5.40
C ALA A 33 -9.77 -8.35 -4.46
N MET A 34 -10.47 -8.70 -3.38
CA MET A 34 -10.04 -9.75 -2.45
C MET A 34 -9.98 -11.13 -3.10
N ASN A 35 -10.79 -11.38 -4.13
CA ASN A 35 -10.82 -12.63 -4.87
C ASN A 35 -9.78 -12.72 -5.99
N ASP A 36 -8.97 -11.68 -6.19
CA ASP A 36 -8.01 -11.58 -7.27
C ASP A 36 -6.89 -12.63 -7.18
N ALA A 37 -6.35 -13.01 -8.34
CA ALA A 37 -5.24 -13.96 -8.43
C ALA A 37 -3.98 -13.47 -7.69
N TYR A 38 -3.77 -12.15 -7.57
CA TYR A 38 -2.66 -11.58 -6.81
C TYR A 38 -2.57 -12.14 -5.39
N PHE A 39 -3.70 -12.34 -4.71
CA PHE A 39 -3.73 -12.84 -3.33
C PHE A 39 -3.71 -14.37 -3.23
N LYS A 40 -3.70 -15.08 -4.37
CA LYS A 40 -3.67 -16.55 -4.46
C LYS A 40 -2.33 -17.08 -4.95
N GLU A 41 -1.51 -16.23 -5.58
CA GLU A 41 -0.14 -16.52 -5.95
C GLU A 41 0.79 -16.44 -4.73
N ASP A 42 1.89 -17.19 -4.73
CA ASP A 42 2.90 -17.07 -3.69
C ASP A 42 3.73 -15.78 -3.89
N PRO A 43 4.09 -15.06 -2.80
CA PRO A 43 3.71 -15.33 -1.42
C PRO A 43 2.25 -14.94 -1.14
N ARG A 44 1.51 -15.84 -0.47
CA ARG A 44 0.14 -15.58 -0.06
C ARG A 44 0.11 -14.60 1.12
N PRO A 45 -0.99 -13.84 1.29
CA PRO A 45 -1.18 -12.98 2.45
C PRO A 45 -1.10 -13.79 3.76
N THR A 46 -0.51 -13.17 4.77
CA THR A 46 -0.40 -13.68 6.14
C THR A 46 -1.27 -12.84 7.09
N ASP A 47 -1.71 -13.45 8.20
CA ASP A 47 -2.42 -12.71 9.24
C ASP A 47 -1.51 -11.68 9.94
N ASP A 48 -0.23 -12.03 10.12
CA ASP A 48 0.84 -11.11 10.52
C ASP A 48 1.58 -10.58 9.29
N VAL A 49 1.36 -9.31 8.96
CA VAL A 49 2.00 -8.65 7.80
C VAL A 49 3.51 -8.54 7.92
N PHE A 50 4.08 -8.72 9.11
CA PHE A 50 5.53 -8.78 9.32
C PHE A 50 6.10 -10.19 9.17
N ASP A 51 5.26 -11.21 8.98
CA ASP A 51 5.67 -12.61 8.83
C ASP A 51 6.61 -13.07 9.96
N SER A 52 6.32 -12.67 11.20
CA SER A 52 7.14 -12.91 12.40
C SER A 52 8.58 -12.35 12.34
N VAL A 53 8.89 -11.49 11.38
CA VAL A 53 10.17 -10.77 11.27
C VAL A 53 10.15 -9.54 12.19
N PRO A 54 11.30 -9.11 12.77
CA PRO A 54 11.36 -7.91 13.60
C PRO A 54 10.81 -6.66 12.90
N ILE A 55 9.92 -5.94 13.58
CA ILE A 55 9.29 -4.71 13.08
C ILE A 55 10.35 -3.60 12.97
N PRO A 56 10.66 -3.07 11.76
CA PRO A 56 11.70 -2.07 11.59
C PRO A 56 11.21 -0.64 11.85
N TYR A 57 9.89 -0.45 11.97
CA TYR A 57 9.27 0.86 12.08
C TYR A 57 9.34 1.38 13.54
N PRO A 58 9.70 2.67 13.74
CA PRO A 58 9.77 3.24 15.08
C PRO A 58 8.38 3.33 15.72
N LYS A 59 8.36 3.39 17.05
CA LYS A 59 7.13 3.71 17.79
C LYS A 59 6.73 5.15 17.53
N ARG A 60 5.43 5.44 17.69
CA ARG A 60 4.92 6.81 17.62
C ARG A 60 5.61 7.68 18.66
N GLU A 61 6.10 8.83 18.23
CA GLU A 61 6.65 9.85 19.12
C GLU A 61 5.52 10.75 19.64
N TYR A 62 5.72 11.33 20.82
CA TYR A 62 4.81 12.33 21.36
C TYR A 62 5.11 13.68 20.71
N ILE A 63 4.11 14.32 20.13
CA ILE A 63 4.22 15.70 19.67
C ILE A 63 3.82 16.57 20.86
N THR A 64 4.71 17.48 21.28
CA THR A 64 4.40 18.53 22.26
C THR A 64 4.04 19.81 21.52
N ASP A 65 3.10 20.60 22.06
CA ASP A 65 2.53 21.78 21.39
C ASP A 65 3.59 22.85 21.00
N ASP A 66 4.77 22.83 21.62
CA ASP A 66 5.87 23.76 21.33
C ASP A 66 6.54 23.53 19.95
N ASP A 67 6.39 22.36 19.33
CA ASP A 67 7.02 22.02 18.03
C ASP A 67 6.22 22.53 16.80
N ASN A 68 5.05 23.15 17.00
CA ASN A 68 4.13 23.52 15.91
C ASN A 68 4.39 24.93 15.32
N THR A 69 5.54 25.55 15.62
CA THR A 69 5.79 26.98 15.28
C THR A 69 6.61 27.24 14.01
N ASP A 70 7.04 26.21 13.26
CA ASP A 70 7.98 26.39 12.12
C ASP A 70 7.50 25.84 10.76
N ALA A 71 6.19 25.60 10.58
CA ALA A 71 5.61 25.20 9.28
C ALA A 71 4.70 26.26 8.64
N THR A 72 4.64 27.47 9.20
CA THR A 72 3.97 28.63 8.60
C THR A 72 4.83 29.89 8.75
N ALA A 73 5.96 29.95 8.07
CA ALA A 73 6.60 31.21 7.69
C ALA A 73 6.60 31.28 6.16
N GLY A 74 5.91 32.29 5.62
CA GLY A 74 5.76 32.55 4.19
C GLY A 74 6.95 33.26 3.55
#